data_AF-A0A6M1ZIR9-F1
#
_entry.id   AF-A0A6M1ZIR9-F1
#
_cell.length_a   1.000
_cell.length_b   1.000
_cell.length_c   1.000
_cell.angle_alpha   90.00
_cell.angle_beta   90.00
_cell.angle_gamma   90.00
#
_symmetry.space_group_name_H-M   'P 1'
#
loop_
_entity.id
_entity.type
_entity.pdbx_description
1 polymer ?
#
loop_
_entity_poly.entity_id
_entity_poly.type
_entity_poly.pdbx_seq_one_letter_code
_entity_poly.pdbx_strand_id
1 'polypeptide(L)'
;MKILIYFVEWIFAFFIIWGLNYSLNNILKRKISPVMASIFTFIIIGLFCFFVSPYLITFTYPSLVYLPIAFFFFVITLIKVAKV
;
A
#
# COMPACT_ATOMS: atom_id res chain seq x y z
N MET A 1 15.87 16.64 15.09
CA MET A 1 14.61 16.02 15.57
C MET A 1 13.57 15.82 14.46
N LYS A 2 13.23 16.82 13.63
CA LYS A 2 12.21 16.66 12.57
C LYS A 2 12.47 15.50 11.60
N ILE A 3 13.72 15.32 11.15
CA ILE A 3 14.11 14.20 10.26
C ILE A 3 13.82 12.82 10.85
N LEU A 4 13.96 12.67 12.17
CA LEU A 4 13.73 11.41 12.87
C LEU A 4 12.23 11.10 12.91
N ILE A 5 11.41 12.11 13.19
CA ILE A 5 9.95 11.99 13.17
C ILE A 5 9.49 11.57 11.77
N TYR A 6 10.00 12.21 10.72
CA TYR A 6 9.67 11.86 9.33
C TYR A 6 10.05 10.42 8.96
N PHE A 7 11.21 9.96 9.41
CA PHE A 7 11.63 8.59 9.17
C PHE A 7 10.71 7.58 9.88
N VAL A 8 10.27 7.88 11.11
CA VAL A 8 9.33 7.04 11.86
C VAL A 8 7.94 7.03 11.21
N GLU A 9 7.42 8.18 10.77
CA GLU A 9 6.14 8.27 10.04
C GLU A 9 6.18 7.44 8.75
N TRP A 10 7.30 7.52 8.01
CA TRP A 10 7.50 6.76 6.78
C TRP A 10 7.53 5.25 7.03
N ILE A 11 8.23 4.80 8.08
CA ILE A 11 8.24 3.39 8.49
C ILE A 11 6.84 2.91 8.87
N PHE A 12 6.09 3.69 9.64
CA PHE A 12 4.73 3.34 10.02
C PHE A 12 3.82 3.20 8.80
N ALA A 13 3.88 4.16 7.87
CA ALA A 13 3.12 4.09 6.63
C ALA A 13 3.50 2.86 5.79
N PHE A 14 4.79 2.52 5.74
CA PHE A 14 5.28 1.32 5.05
C PHE A 14 4.62 0.04 5.59
N PHE A 15 4.62 -0.14 6.91
CA PHE A 15 4.01 -1.33 7.53
C PHE A 15 2.48 -1.38 7.36
N ILE A 16 1.79 -0.24 7.45
CA ILE A 16 0.34 -0.17 7.26
C ILE A 16 -0.02 -0.57 5.82
N ILE A 17 0.63 0.04 4.83
CA ILE A 17 0.37 -0.23 3.40
C ILE A 17 0.71 -1.69 3.07
N TRP A 18 1.80 -2.21 3.63
CA TRP A 18 2.16 -3.62 3.48
C TRP A 18 1.08 -4.56 4.01
N GLY A 19 0.63 -4.34 5.25
CA GLY A 19 -0.38 -5.15 5.90
C GLY A 19 -1.72 -5.13 5.16
N LEU A 20 -2.13 -3.95 4.68
CA LEU A 20 -3.32 -3.79 3.85
C LEU A 20 -3.18 -4.53 2.51
N ASN A 21 -2.06 -4.35 1.81
CA ASN A 21 -1.82 -5.01 0.52
C ASN A 21 -1.80 -6.52 0.64
N TYR A 22 -1.12 -7.05 1.65
CA TYR A 22 -1.10 -8.48 1.90
C TYR A 22 -2.50 -9.02 2.21
N SER A 23 -3.22 -8.37 3.12
CA SER A 23 -4.54 -8.84 3.58
C SER A 23 -5.58 -8.79 2.47
N LEU A 24 -5.72 -7.66 1.78
CA LEU A 24 -6.68 -7.50 0.68
C LEU A 24 -6.38 -8.48 -0.45
N ASN A 25 -5.12 -8.60 -0.85
CA ASN A 25 -4.77 -9.47 -1.95
C ASN A 25 -5.06 -10.94 -1.61
N ASN A 26 -4.80 -11.36 -0.36
CA ASN A 26 -5.08 -12.73 0.07
C ASN A 26 -6.59 -13.01 0.16
N ILE A 27 -7.41 -12.01 0.51
CA ILE A 27 -8.87 -12.11 0.49
C ILE A 27 -9.39 -12.20 -0.95
N LEU A 28 -8.90 -11.32 -1.84
CA LEU A 28 -9.37 -11.24 -3.22
C LEU A 28 -8.95 -12.47 -4.05
N LYS A 29 -7.75 -13.00 -3.83
CA LYS A 29 -7.28 -14.24 -4.49
C LYS A 29 -8.16 -15.45 -4.26
N ARG A 30 -8.98 -15.47 -3.19
CA ARG A 30 -9.96 -16.54 -2.96
C ARG A 30 -11.14 -16.50 -3.93
N LYS A 31 -11.39 -15.36 -4.57
CA LYS A 31 -12.56 -15.12 -5.43
C LYS A 31 -12.22 -14.85 -6.89
N ILE A 32 -11.03 -14.33 -7.18
CA ILE A 32 -10.60 -13.91 -8.53
C ILE A 32 -9.16 -14.35 -8.83
N SER A 33 -8.75 -14.25 -10.09
CA SER A 33 -7.40 -14.63 -10.52
C SER A 33 -6.31 -13.84 -9.76
N PRO A 34 -5.13 -14.44 -9.51
CA PRO A 34 -4.07 -13.79 -8.73
C PRO A 34 -3.59 -12.44 -9.29
N VAL A 35 -3.60 -12.29 -10.61
CA VAL A 35 -3.22 -11.05 -11.29
C VAL A 35 -4.29 -9.98 -11.07
N MET A 36 -5.57 -10.31 -11.31
CA MET A 36 -6.69 -9.40 -11.06
C MET A 36 -6.75 -8.97 -9.60
N ALA A 37 -6.57 -9.90 -8.65
CA ALA A 37 -6.54 -9.59 -7.22
C ALA A 37 -5.45 -8.55 -6.88
N SER A 38 -4.27 -8.68 -7.50
CA SER A 38 -3.16 -7.76 -7.26
C SER A 38 -3.44 -6.36 -7.83
N ILE A 39 -4.04 -6.27 -9.03
CA ILE A 39 -4.47 -5.00 -9.64
C ILE A 39 -5.56 -4.33 -8.80
N PHE A 40 -6.61 -5.06 -8.43
CA PHE A 40 -7.69 -4.51 -7.60
C PHE A 40 -7.20 -4.05 -6.23
N THR A 41 -6.29 -4.81 -5.60
CA THR A 41 -5.68 -4.42 -4.32
C THR A 41 -4.91 -3.11 -4.46
N PHE A 42 -4.11 -2.96 -5.51
CA PHE A 42 -3.37 -1.73 -5.77
C PHE A 42 -4.29 -0.52 -5.98
N ILE A 43 -5.37 -0.67 -6.74
CA ILE A 43 -6.36 0.40 -6.95
C ILE A 43 -7.00 0.81 -5.61
N ILE A 44 -7.47 -0.16 -4.82
CA ILE A 44 -8.12 0.12 -3.53
C ILE A 44 -7.17 0.83 -2.56
N ILE A 45 -5.92 0.37 -2.48
CA ILE A 45 -4.91 0.97 -1.59
C ILE A 45 -4.48 2.34 -2.10
N GLY A 46 -4.35 2.53 -3.41
CA GLY A 46 -4.09 3.82 -4.02
C GLY A 46 -5.17 4.83 -3.67
N LEU A 47 -6.45 4.45 -3.81
CA LEU A 47 -7.59 5.27 -3.42
C LEU A 47 -7.57 5.58 -1.91
N PHE A 48 -7.31 4.58 -1.06
CA PHE A 48 -7.17 4.78 0.38
C PHE A 48 -6.07 5.79 0.73
N CYS A 49 -4.91 5.69 0.08
CA CYS A 49 -3.78 6.61 0.29
C CYS A 49 -4.14 8.06 -0.08
N PHE A 50 -4.92 8.28 -1.14
CA PHE A 50 -5.32 9.63 -1.55
C PHE A 50 -6.47 10.22 -0.74
N PHE A 51 -7.51 9.42 -0.48
CA PHE A 51 -8.78 9.92 0.06
C PHE A 51 -8.91 9.78 1.56
N VAL A 52 -8.23 8.81 2.18
CA VAL A 52 -8.48 8.44 3.58
C VAL A 52 -7.26 8.71 4.44
N SER A 53 -6.06 8.40 3.94
CA SER A 53 -4.82 8.62 4.68
C SER A 53 -4.62 10.06 5.16
N PRO A 54 -4.93 11.13 4.40
CA PRO A 54 -4.76 12.51 4.88
C PRO A 54 -5.65 12.86 6.08
N TYR A 55 -6.79 12.17 6.24
CA TYR A 55 -7.79 12.47 7.27
C TYR A 55 -7.67 11.56 8.50
N LEU A 56 -7.26 10.30 8.30
CA LEU A 56 -7.03 9.36 9.40
C LEU A 56 -5.64 9.48 10.01
N ILE A 57 -4.66 9.88 9.20
CA ILE A 57 -3.27 9.91 9.60
C ILE A 57 -2.79 11.33 9.41
N THR A 58 -2.73 12.10 10.50
CA THR A 58 -2.23 13.47 10.57
C THR A 58 -0.71 13.54 10.39
N PHE A 59 -0.16 12.76 9.47
CA PHE A 59 1.24 12.86 9.09
C PHE A 59 1.49 14.16 8.34
N THR A 60 2.69 14.67 8.52
CA THR A 60 3.06 16.03 8.09
C THR A 60 3.11 16.16 6.56
N TYR A 61 3.06 15.06 5.81
CA TYR A 61 3.26 15.01 4.36
C TYR A 61 1.98 14.74 3.54
N PRO A 62 1.93 15.24 2.30
CA PRO A 62 0.83 14.97 1.37
C PRO A 62 0.75 13.47 1.03
N SER A 63 -0.47 13.01 0.73
CA SER A 63 -0.81 11.63 0.37
C SER A 63 0.06 11.01 -0.73
N LEU A 64 0.70 11.85 -1.55
CA LEU A 64 1.62 11.46 -2.60
C LEU A 64 2.83 10.66 -2.09
N VAL A 65 3.26 10.83 -0.84
CA VAL A 65 4.40 10.08 -0.27
C VAL A 65 4.10 8.59 -0.07
N TYR A 66 2.82 8.22 0.03
CA TYR A 66 2.39 6.82 0.17
C TYR A 66 2.37 6.06 -1.16
N LEU A 67 2.31 6.77 -2.28
CA LEU A 67 2.17 6.18 -3.61
C LEU A 67 3.39 5.35 -4.04
N PRO A 68 4.65 5.82 -3.84
CA PRO A 68 5.83 5.00 -4.10
C PRO A 68 5.85 3.70 -3.29
N ILE A 69 5.38 3.75 -2.04
CA ILE A 69 5.30 2.58 -1.16
C ILE A 69 4.26 1.58 -1.72
N ALA A 70 3.06 2.06 -2.06
CA ALA A 70 2.02 1.24 -2.65
C ALA A 70 2.47 0.61 -3.99
N PHE A 71 3.16 1.39 -4.83
CA PHE A 71 3.70 0.92 -6.11
C PHE A 71 4.78 -0.13 -5.92
N PHE A 72 5.69 0.06 -4.97
CA PHE A 72 6.71 -0.93 -4.62
C PHE A 72 6.11 -2.29 -4.26
N PHE A 73 5.09 -2.30 -3.39
CA PHE A 73 4.41 -3.54 -3.03
C PHE A 73 3.60 -4.15 -4.17
N PHE A 74 3.02 -3.34 -5.05
CA PHE A 74 2.34 -3.83 -6.24
C PHE A 74 3.30 -4.55 -7.19
N VAL A 75 4.47 -3.96 -7.47
CA VAL A 75 5.49 -4.57 -8.33
C VAL A 75 5.98 -5.89 -7.75
N ILE A 76 6.32 -5.93 -6.46
CA ILE A 76 6.73 -7.18 -5.77
C ILE A 76 5.64 -8.24 -5.88
N THR A 77 4.39 -7.84 -5.66
CA THR A 77 3.24 -8.74 -5.70
C THR A 77 3.04 -9.31 -7.10
N LEU A 78 3.16 -8.49 -8.14
CA LEU A 78 3.08 -8.94 -9.53
C LEU A 78 4.22 -9.89 -9.90
N ILE A 79 5.46 -9.57 -9.53
CA ILE A 79 6.62 -10.46 -9.78
C ILE A 79 6.40 -11.81 -9.11
N LYS A 80 5.88 -11.81 -7.86
CA LYS A 80 5.57 -13.04 -7.13
C LYS A 80 4.46 -13.83 -7.82
N VAL A 81 3.43 -13.17 -8.34
CA VAL A 81 2.32 -13.83 -9.03
C VAL A 81 2.72 -14.35 -10.41
N ALA A 82 3.58 -13.65 -11.15
CA ALA A 82 4.01 -14.04 -12.50
C ALA A 82 5.05 -15.17 -12.52
N LYS A 83 5.71 -15.44 -11.38
CA LYS A 83 6.65 -16.56 -11.21
C LYS A 83 5.96 -17.88 -10.80
N VAL A 84 4.66 -17.84 -10.50
CA VAL A 84 3.82 -19.01 -10.18
C VAL A 84 3.03 -19.40 -11.42
#